data_AF-A0A5J4KBZ8-F1
#
_entry.id   AF-A0A5J4KBZ8-F1
#
_cell.length_a   1.000
_cell.length_b   1.000
_cell.length_c   1.000
_cell.angle_alpha   90.00
_cell.angle_beta   90.00
_cell.angle_gamma   90.00
#
_symmetry.space_group_name_H-M   'P 1'
#
loop_
_entity.id
_entity.type
_entity.pdbx_description
1 polymer ?
#
loop_
_entity_poly.entity_id
_entity_poly.type
_entity_poly.pdbx_seq_one_letter_code
_entity_poly.pdbx_strand_id
1 'polypeptide(L)'
;MDYTKVITANDWMTMNGCSLLYRITLDESVLPEKNQDIERVTHWRTLSDNLRVLGNHPNGVVGRAAIMGENKANSYPAIITIGGMRAGNLYGVAGIFLGKSLEATRHTASFIASDYHLESWASKQSELVSLNINKPEILMTCARNIRSFGGQIHDLPVVHQSNIYMSVEDIKNWKDIPNEIFIIVDNLASLWYQPPQRNNILFTITSGGPIVSQYKENLFTMGVLADAHIVWPSKKFLEKRPQWNTIGSSLVGVIIEALADAWSVSADNVLQFSDLFCDSEKYASLFSTQRPKELPKELHVIRKFDKHHL
;
A
#
# COMPACT_ATOMS: atom_id res chain seq x y z
N MET A 1 -3.98 -18.73 -46.39
CA MET A 1 -4.52 -18.08 -45.18
C MET A 1 -3.34 -17.80 -44.28
N ASP A 2 -2.96 -16.53 -44.15
CA ASP A 2 -1.93 -16.10 -43.21
C ASP A 2 -2.55 -16.12 -41.82
N TYR A 3 -2.09 -17.03 -40.95
CA TYR A 3 -2.43 -16.98 -39.54
C TYR A 3 -1.53 -15.93 -38.90
N THR A 4 -2.04 -14.70 -38.76
CA THR A 4 -1.37 -13.68 -37.95
C THR A 4 -1.25 -14.22 -36.53
N LYS A 5 -0.03 -14.46 -36.05
CA LYS A 5 0.23 -14.89 -34.68
C LYS A 5 -0.05 -13.72 -33.74
N VAL A 6 -1.29 -13.60 -33.27
CA VAL A 6 -1.75 -12.47 -32.45
C VAL A 6 -1.18 -12.53 -31.02
N ILE A 7 -0.86 -13.73 -30.51
CA ILE A 7 -0.41 -13.93 -29.13
C ILE A 7 0.75 -14.92 -29.12
N THR A 8 1.86 -14.54 -28.48
CA THR A 8 3.00 -15.45 -28.23
C THR A 8 3.08 -15.75 -26.74
N ALA A 9 3.38 -17.00 -26.37
CA ALA A 9 3.58 -17.36 -24.97
C ALA A 9 4.61 -16.43 -24.31
N ASN A 10 4.25 -15.91 -23.14
CA ASN A 10 5.07 -14.99 -22.34
C ASN A 10 5.39 -13.62 -22.97
N ASP A 11 4.68 -13.20 -24.01
CA ASP A 11 4.79 -11.85 -24.58
C ASP A 11 4.51 -10.73 -23.55
N TRP A 12 3.72 -11.03 -22.51
CA TRP A 12 3.45 -10.11 -21.39
C TRP A 12 4.72 -9.56 -20.72
N MET A 13 5.83 -10.31 -20.77
CA MET A 13 7.11 -9.88 -20.22
C MET A 13 7.67 -8.63 -20.92
N THR A 14 7.44 -8.50 -22.23
CA THR A 14 8.12 -7.51 -23.08
C THR A 14 7.17 -6.61 -23.88
N MET A 15 5.88 -6.95 -23.99
CA MET A 15 4.91 -6.17 -24.75
C MET A 15 4.75 -4.74 -24.20
N ASN A 16 4.20 -3.83 -24.99
CA ASN A 16 3.92 -2.47 -24.53
C ASN A 16 3.02 -2.46 -23.27
N GLY A 17 3.27 -1.53 -22.35
CA GLY A 17 2.56 -1.45 -21.07
C GLY A 17 1.05 -1.23 -21.20
N CYS A 18 0.63 -0.29 -22.04
CA CYS A 18 -0.78 -0.05 -22.34
C CYS A 18 -1.46 -1.30 -22.91
N SER A 19 -0.77 -1.99 -23.83
CA SER A 19 -1.28 -3.24 -24.40
C SER A 19 -1.39 -4.36 -23.35
N LEU A 20 -0.44 -4.43 -22.41
CA LEU A 20 -0.48 -5.41 -21.31
C LEU A 20 -1.67 -5.13 -20.39
N LEU A 21 -1.78 -3.89 -19.89
CA LEU A 21 -2.85 -3.51 -18.97
C LEU A 21 -4.22 -3.72 -19.63
N TYR A 22 -4.37 -3.34 -20.90
CA TYR A 22 -5.62 -3.52 -21.65
C TYR A 22 -6.00 -5.00 -21.77
N ARG A 23 -5.04 -5.87 -22.07
CA ARG A 23 -5.26 -7.31 -22.17
C ARG A 23 -5.75 -7.92 -20.85
N ILE A 24 -5.30 -7.36 -19.72
CA ILE A 24 -5.61 -7.87 -18.39
C ILE A 24 -6.97 -7.38 -17.88
N THR A 25 -7.29 -6.12 -18.14
CA THR A 25 -8.55 -5.51 -17.66
C THR A 25 -9.71 -5.77 -18.61
N LEU A 26 -9.43 -5.90 -19.91
CA LEU A 26 -10.43 -5.87 -21.00
C LEU A 26 -11.34 -4.64 -20.94
N ASP A 27 -10.90 -3.59 -20.27
CA ASP A 27 -11.65 -2.36 -20.12
C ASP A 27 -11.33 -1.46 -21.31
N GLU A 28 -12.28 -1.32 -22.23
CA GLU A 28 -12.11 -0.41 -23.37
C GLU A 28 -12.23 1.06 -22.96
N SER A 29 -12.86 1.35 -21.82
CA SER A 29 -13.10 2.70 -21.33
C SER A 29 -11.85 3.35 -20.71
N VAL A 30 -10.71 2.67 -20.68
CA VAL A 30 -9.41 3.29 -20.34
C VAL A 30 -8.57 3.66 -21.55
N LEU A 31 -8.99 3.24 -22.74
CA LEU A 31 -8.26 3.57 -23.95
C LEU A 31 -8.43 5.07 -24.26
N PRO A 32 -7.32 5.80 -24.53
CA PRO A 32 -7.37 7.23 -24.85
C PRO A 32 -8.33 7.59 -25.98
N GLU A 33 -8.53 6.66 -26.91
CA GLU A 33 -9.37 6.81 -28.09
C GLU A 33 -10.88 6.69 -27.77
N LYS A 34 -11.22 6.09 -26.63
CA LYS A 34 -12.59 5.74 -26.23
C LYS A 34 -13.06 6.46 -24.97
N ASN A 35 -12.19 7.21 -24.30
CA ASN A 35 -12.53 7.93 -23.07
C ASN A 35 -12.04 9.38 -23.10
N GLN A 36 -12.96 10.31 -22.83
CA GLN A 36 -12.72 11.75 -22.77
C GLN A 36 -12.25 12.22 -21.38
N ASP A 37 -12.26 11.35 -20.38
CA ASP A 37 -11.73 11.62 -19.04
C ASP A 37 -10.18 11.65 -19.08
N ILE A 38 -9.64 12.86 -19.16
CA ILE A 38 -8.21 13.14 -19.24
C ILE A 38 -7.47 12.61 -18.02
N GLU A 39 -8.05 12.68 -16.82
CA GLU A 39 -7.39 12.20 -15.59
C GLU A 39 -7.24 10.67 -15.65
N ARG A 40 -8.30 9.96 -16.03
CA ARG A 40 -8.29 8.50 -16.15
C ARG A 40 -7.32 8.01 -17.23
N VAL A 41 -7.27 8.69 -18.37
CA VAL A 41 -6.33 8.38 -19.46
C VAL A 41 -4.87 8.66 -19.04
N THR A 42 -4.63 9.77 -18.34
CA THR A 42 -3.29 10.11 -17.83
C THR A 42 -2.83 9.09 -16.80
N HIS A 43 -3.70 8.72 -15.87
CA HIS A 43 -3.41 7.68 -14.87
C HIS A 43 -3.03 6.35 -15.52
N TRP A 44 -3.76 5.92 -16.55
CA TRP A 44 -3.47 4.70 -17.28
C TRP A 44 -2.09 4.71 -17.94
N ARG A 45 -1.70 5.85 -18.55
CA ARG A 45 -0.37 6.03 -19.14
C ARG A 45 0.72 5.97 -18.08
N THR A 46 0.54 6.67 -16.96
CA THR A 46 1.48 6.64 -15.84
C THR A 46 1.68 5.20 -15.32
N LEU A 47 0.60 4.43 -15.16
CA LEU A 47 0.71 3.02 -14.75
C LEU A 47 1.47 2.18 -15.79
N SER A 48 1.15 2.35 -17.07
CA SER A 48 1.85 1.67 -18.18
C SER A 48 3.35 1.94 -18.13
N ASP A 49 3.75 3.18 -17.95
CA ASP A 49 5.15 3.61 -17.95
C ASP A 49 5.90 3.16 -16.69
N ASN A 50 5.17 2.95 -15.59
CA ASN A 50 5.69 2.45 -14.32
C ASN A 50 5.76 0.91 -14.23
N LEU A 51 5.26 0.17 -15.23
CA LEU A 51 5.34 -1.28 -15.23
C LEU A 51 6.80 -1.76 -15.20
N ARG A 52 7.16 -2.52 -14.16
CA ARG A 52 8.47 -3.14 -14.02
C ARG A 52 8.34 -4.64 -13.82
N VAL A 53 9.28 -5.37 -14.40
CA VAL A 53 9.41 -6.81 -14.18
C VAL A 53 9.79 -7.09 -12.73
N LEU A 54 9.23 -8.17 -12.19
CA LEU A 54 9.51 -8.72 -10.87
C LEU A 54 10.25 -10.06 -11.07
N GLY A 55 11.38 -10.23 -10.38
CA GLY A 55 12.24 -11.42 -10.48
C GLY A 55 13.59 -11.15 -11.16
N ASN A 56 14.57 -12.05 -10.92
CA ASN A 56 15.89 -12.00 -11.53
C ASN A 56 16.04 -13.06 -12.63
N HIS A 57 16.72 -12.68 -13.72
CA HIS A 57 17.38 -13.62 -14.61
C HIS A 57 18.56 -14.24 -13.81
N PRO A 58 18.64 -15.57 -13.56
CA PRO A 58 18.17 -16.69 -14.39
C PRO A 58 17.00 -17.50 -13.80
N ASN A 59 16.39 -17.07 -12.70
CA ASN A 59 15.30 -17.78 -12.02
C ASN A 59 13.90 -17.49 -12.60
N GLY A 60 13.84 -16.68 -13.66
CA GLY A 60 12.62 -16.35 -14.41
C GLY A 60 11.90 -15.10 -13.92
N VAL A 61 11.21 -14.42 -14.84
CA VAL A 61 10.32 -13.30 -14.52
C VAL A 61 9.05 -13.87 -13.91
N VAL A 62 8.69 -13.39 -12.71
CA VAL A 62 7.56 -13.88 -11.93
C VAL A 62 6.40 -12.89 -11.86
N GLY A 63 6.55 -11.73 -12.50
CA GLY A 63 5.49 -10.75 -12.66
C GLY A 63 5.97 -9.53 -13.42
N ARG A 64 5.02 -8.68 -13.81
CA ARG A 64 5.26 -7.36 -14.35
C ARG A 64 4.10 -6.47 -13.91
N ALA A 65 4.41 -5.52 -13.05
CA ALA A 65 3.41 -4.71 -12.38
C ALA A 65 3.92 -3.30 -12.04
N ALA A 66 2.99 -2.42 -11.74
CA ALA A 66 3.19 -1.06 -11.27
C ALA A 66 2.38 -0.82 -9.99
N ILE A 67 2.89 -0.01 -9.07
CA ILE A 67 2.15 0.44 -7.89
C ILE A 67 1.17 1.55 -8.30
N MET A 68 -0.02 1.49 -7.71
CA MET A 68 -1.11 2.40 -8.00
C MET A 68 -1.52 3.15 -6.73
N GLY A 69 -1.70 4.47 -6.84
CA GLY A 69 -2.09 5.33 -5.71
C GLY A 69 -3.59 5.58 -5.58
N GLU A 70 -4.44 4.86 -6.30
CA GLU A 70 -5.89 5.08 -6.32
C GLU A 70 -6.70 4.17 -5.39
N ASN A 71 -7.91 4.64 -5.04
CA ASN A 71 -8.92 3.88 -4.31
C ASN A 71 -9.64 2.87 -5.21
N LYS A 72 -10.23 1.84 -4.59
CA LYS A 72 -10.84 0.67 -5.25
C LYS A 72 -11.82 0.98 -6.40
N ALA A 73 -12.59 2.05 -6.31
CA ALA A 73 -13.62 2.39 -7.30
C ALA A 73 -13.05 2.65 -8.71
N ASN A 74 -11.81 3.12 -8.79
CA ASN A 74 -11.09 3.38 -10.05
C ASN A 74 -9.92 2.41 -10.26
N SER A 75 -9.82 1.36 -9.45
CA SER A 75 -8.66 0.47 -9.44
C SER A 75 -8.61 -0.48 -10.63
N TYR A 76 -7.41 -0.64 -11.20
CA TYR A 76 -7.08 -1.71 -12.16
C TYR A 76 -6.28 -2.78 -11.43
N PRO A 77 -6.94 -3.70 -10.68
CA PRO A 77 -6.21 -4.67 -9.90
C PRO A 77 -5.35 -5.55 -10.79
N ALA A 78 -4.13 -5.83 -10.35
CA ALA A 78 -3.28 -6.79 -11.01
C ALA A 78 -3.93 -8.18 -10.94
N ILE A 79 -3.66 -9.01 -11.94
CA ILE A 79 -4.13 -10.39 -11.96
C ILE A 79 -3.04 -11.34 -11.48
N ILE A 80 -3.46 -12.38 -10.78
CA ILE A 80 -2.61 -13.53 -10.43
C ILE A 80 -2.98 -14.65 -11.39
N THR A 81 -1.98 -15.26 -12.03
CA THR A 81 -2.19 -16.37 -12.98
C THR A 81 -1.53 -17.66 -12.51
N ILE A 82 -2.19 -18.80 -12.75
CA ILE A 82 -1.64 -20.15 -12.55
C ILE A 82 -1.83 -20.93 -13.84
N GLY A 83 -0.73 -21.41 -14.44
CA GLY A 83 -0.79 -22.20 -15.67
C GLY A 83 -1.47 -21.47 -16.84
N GLY A 84 -1.37 -20.13 -16.89
CA GLY A 84 -2.01 -19.30 -17.91
C GLY A 84 -3.46 -18.90 -17.63
N MET A 85 -4.06 -19.37 -16.53
CA MET A 85 -5.43 -19.00 -16.14
C MET A 85 -5.42 -17.98 -15.00
N ARG A 86 -6.36 -17.02 -15.02
CA ARG A 86 -6.57 -16.05 -13.92
C ARG A 86 -7.07 -16.80 -12.69
N ALA A 87 -6.32 -16.71 -11.59
CA ALA A 87 -6.63 -17.33 -10.31
C ALA A 87 -7.18 -16.32 -9.29
N GLY A 88 -6.86 -15.02 -9.44
CA GLY A 88 -7.32 -13.99 -8.51
C GLY A 88 -6.86 -12.59 -8.91
N ASN A 89 -7.19 -11.63 -8.05
CA ASN A 89 -6.84 -10.22 -8.21
C ASN A 89 -6.04 -9.72 -7.02
N LEU A 90 -5.15 -8.77 -7.28
CA LEU A 90 -4.31 -8.10 -6.30
C LEU A 90 -4.54 -6.59 -6.40
N TYR A 91 -5.07 -5.98 -5.33
CA TYR A 91 -5.34 -4.54 -5.28
C TYR A 91 -4.11 -3.73 -4.83
N GLY A 92 -4.09 -2.44 -5.17
CA GLY A 92 -2.99 -1.51 -4.89
C GLY A 92 -1.87 -1.52 -5.96
N VAL A 93 -2.00 -2.40 -6.94
CA VAL A 93 -1.08 -2.57 -8.06
C VAL A 93 -1.86 -2.90 -9.34
N ALA A 94 -1.26 -2.63 -10.48
CA ALA A 94 -1.77 -2.98 -11.81
C ALA A 94 -0.74 -3.83 -12.57
N GLY A 95 -1.20 -4.85 -13.28
CA GLY A 95 -0.32 -5.75 -14.07
C GLY A 95 -0.59 -7.23 -13.83
N ILE A 96 0.45 -8.06 -13.96
CA ILE A 96 0.36 -9.52 -13.89
C ILE A 96 1.39 -10.09 -12.91
N PHE A 97 0.96 -11.07 -12.12
CA PHE A 97 1.82 -11.87 -11.25
C PHE A 97 1.63 -13.35 -11.57
N LEU A 98 2.73 -14.11 -11.50
CA LEU A 98 2.69 -15.56 -11.55
C LEU A 98 2.47 -16.10 -10.14
N GLY A 99 1.44 -16.93 -10.00
CA GLY A 99 1.11 -17.65 -8.78
C GLY A 99 1.45 -19.14 -8.89
N LYS A 100 1.63 -19.77 -7.73
CA LYS A 100 1.64 -21.22 -7.56
C LYS A 100 0.39 -21.63 -6.82
N SER A 101 -0.15 -22.79 -7.17
CA SER A 101 -1.25 -23.36 -6.40
C SER A 101 -0.73 -23.88 -5.07
N LEU A 102 -1.46 -23.61 -3.98
CA LEU A 102 -1.14 -24.14 -2.64
C LEU A 102 -1.79 -25.50 -2.37
N GLU A 103 -2.83 -25.87 -3.12
CA GLU A 103 -3.60 -27.09 -2.92
C GLU A 103 -3.87 -27.80 -4.27
N ALA A 104 -4.07 -29.12 -4.24
CA ALA A 104 -4.40 -29.90 -5.43
C ALA A 104 -5.68 -29.40 -6.16
N THR A 105 -6.57 -28.73 -5.43
CA THR A 105 -7.84 -28.17 -5.93
C THR A 105 -7.68 -26.90 -6.75
N ARG A 106 -6.48 -26.30 -6.82
CA ARG A 106 -6.20 -25.05 -7.57
C ARG A 106 -6.99 -23.82 -7.12
N HIS A 107 -7.69 -23.88 -5.98
CA HIS A 107 -8.53 -22.78 -5.50
C HIS A 107 -7.77 -21.72 -4.70
N THR A 108 -6.56 -22.01 -4.22
CA THR A 108 -5.71 -21.07 -3.48
C THR A 108 -4.39 -20.86 -4.23
N ALA A 109 -4.03 -19.58 -4.45
CA ALA A 109 -2.87 -19.15 -5.22
C ALA A 109 -1.93 -18.29 -4.36
N SER A 110 -0.67 -18.68 -4.22
CA SER A 110 0.39 -17.89 -3.58
C SER A 110 1.33 -17.31 -4.62
N PHE A 111 1.88 -16.11 -4.37
CA PHE A 111 2.88 -15.52 -5.24
C PHE A 111 4.12 -16.43 -5.36
N ILE A 112 4.66 -16.56 -6.57
CA ILE A 112 5.94 -17.26 -6.79
C ILE A 112 7.12 -16.37 -6.37
N ALA A 113 6.92 -15.05 -6.33
CA ALA A 113 7.96 -14.11 -5.99
C ALA A 113 8.44 -14.27 -4.53
N SER A 114 9.75 -14.25 -4.33
CA SER A 114 10.35 -14.21 -3.00
C SER A 114 10.29 -12.80 -2.41
N ASP A 115 10.33 -12.71 -1.08
CA ASP A 115 10.39 -11.46 -0.29
C ASP A 115 11.41 -10.48 -0.86
N TYR A 116 12.65 -10.95 -1.10
CA TYR A 116 13.71 -10.15 -1.70
C TYR A 116 13.34 -9.51 -3.05
N HIS A 117 12.69 -10.24 -3.94
CA HIS A 117 12.34 -9.70 -5.26
C HIS A 117 11.20 -8.70 -5.15
N LEU A 118 10.23 -8.94 -4.27
CA LEU A 118 9.10 -8.03 -4.03
C LEU A 118 9.58 -6.73 -3.38
N GLU A 119 10.42 -6.81 -2.35
CA GLU A 119 11.05 -5.66 -1.71
C GLU A 119 11.85 -4.84 -2.73
N SER A 120 12.69 -5.49 -3.54
CA SER A 120 13.50 -4.80 -4.56
C SER A 120 12.62 -4.13 -5.63
N TRP A 121 11.59 -4.81 -6.11
CA TRP A 121 10.64 -4.25 -7.07
C TRP A 121 9.85 -3.08 -6.47
N ALA A 122 9.30 -3.24 -5.26
CA ALA A 122 8.52 -2.21 -4.60
C ALA A 122 9.37 -0.97 -4.28
N SER A 123 10.63 -1.16 -3.88
CA SER A 123 11.55 -0.04 -3.66
C SER A 123 11.80 0.74 -4.95
N LYS A 124 11.99 0.07 -6.10
CA LYS A 124 12.10 0.74 -7.41
C LYS A 124 10.84 1.51 -7.81
N GLN A 125 9.67 1.09 -7.33
CA GLN A 125 8.42 1.80 -7.61
C GLN A 125 8.37 3.16 -6.89
N SER A 126 9.07 3.34 -5.76
CA SER A 126 9.11 4.62 -5.04
C SER A 126 9.67 5.76 -5.91
N GLU A 127 10.77 5.50 -6.61
CA GLU A 127 11.40 6.44 -7.54
C GLU A 127 10.45 6.77 -8.70
N LEU A 128 9.82 5.75 -9.27
CA LEU A 128 8.93 5.90 -10.42
C LEU A 128 7.66 6.70 -10.11
N VAL A 129 7.04 6.44 -8.95
CA VAL A 129 5.85 7.21 -8.56
C VAL A 129 6.22 8.65 -8.22
N SER A 130 7.39 8.89 -7.61
CA SER A 130 7.87 10.26 -7.31
C SER A 130 8.11 11.08 -8.58
N LEU A 131 8.58 10.45 -9.67
CA LEU A 131 8.84 11.12 -10.94
C LEU A 131 7.56 11.43 -11.72
N ASN A 132 6.56 10.55 -11.64
CA ASN A 132 5.41 10.57 -12.56
C ASN A 132 4.08 10.99 -11.90
N ILE A 133 4.06 11.23 -10.58
CA ILE A 133 2.88 11.64 -9.83
C ILE A 133 3.22 12.88 -9.00
N ASN A 134 2.41 13.93 -9.13
CA ASN A 134 2.60 15.22 -8.46
C ASN A 134 1.61 15.50 -7.32
N LYS A 135 0.62 14.63 -7.12
CA LYS A 135 -0.44 14.75 -6.11
C LYS A 135 0.00 14.05 -4.79
N PRO A 136 0.32 14.77 -3.70
CA PRO A 136 0.84 14.17 -2.45
C PRO A 136 -0.08 13.12 -1.82
N GLU A 137 -1.39 13.30 -1.93
CA GLU A 137 -2.39 12.35 -1.44
C GLU A 137 -2.33 10.99 -2.17
N ILE A 138 -2.02 11.02 -3.48
CA ILE A 138 -1.81 9.81 -4.29
C ILE A 138 -0.45 9.20 -3.94
N LEU A 139 0.59 10.03 -3.78
CA LEU A 139 1.93 9.58 -3.38
C LEU A 139 1.92 8.89 -2.02
N MET A 140 1.13 9.37 -1.05
CA MET A 140 0.97 8.72 0.25
C MET A 140 0.31 7.34 0.12
N THR A 141 -0.63 7.18 -0.81
CA THR A 141 -1.22 5.87 -1.15
C THR A 141 -0.23 4.93 -1.81
N CYS A 142 0.64 5.46 -2.68
CA CYS A 142 1.76 4.71 -3.22
C CYS A 142 2.72 4.28 -2.10
N ALA A 143 3.08 5.17 -1.17
CA ALA A 143 3.95 4.87 -0.03
C ALA A 143 3.39 3.72 0.81
N ARG A 144 2.08 3.73 1.10
CA ARG A 144 1.39 2.64 1.79
C ARG A 144 1.56 1.31 1.04
N ASN A 145 1.32 1.31 -0.27
CA ASN A 145 1.41 0.09 -1.07
C ASN A 145 2.87 -0.38 -1.17
N ILE A 146 3.84 0.52 -1.33
CA ILE A 146 5.28 0.19 -1.32
C ILE A 146 5.66 -0.51 -0.02
N ARG A 147 5.27 0.07 1.14
CA ARG A 147 5.57 -0.52 2.45
C ARG A 147 4.92 -1.88 2.64
N SER A 148 3.71 -2.09 2.15
CA SER A 148 3.01 -3.37 2.29
C SER A 148 3.62 -4.50 1.45
N PHE A 149 4.39 -4.15 0.41
CA PHE A 149 5.25 -5.09 -0.32
C PHE A 149 6.67 -5.20 0.28
N GLY A 150 6.94 -4.54 1.41
CA GLY A 150 8.24 -4.53 2.08
C GLY A 150 9.26 -3.58 1.45
N GLY A 151 8.86 -2.75 0.48
CA GLY A 151 9.76 -1.82 -0.19
C GLY A 151 10.12 -0.61 0.66
N GLN A 152 11.22 0.04 0.28
CA GLN A 152 11.66 1.31 0.85
C GLN A 152 10.84 2.46 0.25
N ILE A 153 10.35 3.36 1.12
CA ILE A 153 9.44 4.45 0.75
C ILE A 153 10.21 5.70 0.26
N HIS A 154 11.46 5.87 0.68
CA HIS A 154 12.29 7.06 0.41
C HIS A 154 11.56 8.35 0.82
N ASP A 155 11.54 9.37 -0.05
CA ASP A 155 11.05 10.73 0.25
C ASP A 155 9.52 10.87 0.06
N LEU A 156 8.81 9.78 -0.17
CA LEU A 156 7.36 9.84 -0.33
C LEU A 156 6.68 10.28 0.97
N PRO A 157 5.58 11.05 0.89
CA PRO A 157 4.82 11.45 2.05
C PRO A 157 4.19 10.24 2.73
N VAL A 158 4.27 10.21 4.07
CA VAL A 158 3.71 9.14 4.91
C VAL A 158 2.62 9.64 5.85
N VAL A 159 2.60 10.96 6.10
CA VAL A 159 1.59 11.63 6.92
C VAL A 159 1.22 12.98 6.33
N HIS A 160 0.10 13.49 6.80
CA HIS A 160 -0.35 14.85 6.61
C HIS A 160 -0.60 15.50 7.97
N GLN A 161 -0.12 16.73 8.15
CA GLN A 161 -0.34 17.55 9.33
C GLN A 161 -0.63 18.99 8.92
N SER A 162 -1.75 19.57 9.37
CA SER A 162 -2.05 21.01 9.20
C SER A 162 -1.77 21.58 7.79
N ASN A 163 -2.13 20.85 6.72
CA ASN A 163 -1.89 21.14 5.29
C ASN A 163 -0.50 20.81 4.73
N ILE A 164 0.38 20.20 5.51
CA ILE A 164 1.72 19.78 5.08
C ILE A 164 1.78 18.26 5.01
N TYR A 165 2.23 17.75 3.87
CA TYR A 165 2.57 16.33 3.73
C TYR A 165 4.03 16.15 4.12
N MET A 166 4.29 15.19 5.01
CA MET A 166 5.63 14.96 5.55
C MET A 166 6.10 13.55 5.17
N SER A 167 7.35 13.48 4.73
CA SER A 167 8.11 12.25 4.52
C SER A 167 8.61 11.67 5.85
N VAL A 168 9.27 10.51 5.77
CA VAL A 168 9.97 9.92 6.90
C VAL A 168 11.06 10.85 7.43
N GLU A 169 11.82 11.49 6.53
CA GLU A 169 12.92 12.36 6.90
C GLU A 169 12.45 13.66 7.56
N ASP A 170 11.28 14.18 7.13
CA ASP A 170 10.66 15.34 7.77
C ASP A 170 10.28 15.05 9.24
N ILE A 171 9.72 13.86 9.51
CA ILE A 171 9.38 13.44 10.87
C ILE A 171 10.64 13.28 11.73
N LYS A 172 11.70 12.67 11.17
CA LYS A 172 12.98 12.49 11.87
C LYS A 172 13.62 13.82 12.28
N ASN A 173 13.47 14.83 11.44
CA ASN A 173 14.03 16.17 11.66
C ASN A 173 13.05 17.14 12.34
N TRP A 174 11.91 16.63 12.85
CA TRP A 174 10.90 17.46 13.48
C TRP A 174 11.38 18.05 14.81
N LYS A 175 11.68 19.36 14.78
CA LYS A 175 12.09 20.12 15.98
C LYS A 175 10.94 20.25 16.97
N ASP A 176 11.29 20.19 18.26
CA ASP A 176 10.35 20.32 19.38
C ASP A 176 9.18 19.33 19.32
N ILE A 177 9.46 18.13 18.81
CA ILE A 177 8.48 17.08 18.68
C ILE A 177 7.84 16.75 20.05
N PRO A 178 6.50 16.79 20.16
CA PRO A 178 5.80 16.45 21.40
C PRO A 178 6.14 15.05 21.92
N ASN A 179 6.05 14.82 23.22
CA ASN A 179 6.22 13.49 23.82
C ASN A 179 5.01 12.56 23.59
N GLU A 180 3.88 13.11 23.12
CA GLU A 180 2.66 12.37 22.81
C GLU A 180 2.12 12.87 21.47
N ILE A 181 1.92 11.94 20.53
CA ILE A 181 1.45 12.16 19.17
C ILE A 181 0.21 11.32 18.93
N PHE A 182 -0.83 11.93 18.37
CA PHE A 182 -2.04 11.24 17.93
C PHE A 182 -1.91 10.92 16.45
N ILE A 183 -2.01 9.65 16.08
CA ILE A 183 -2.09 9.22 14.69
C ILE A 183 -3.54 8.87 14.39
N ILE A 184 -4.18 9.67 13.54
CA ILE A 184 -5.51 9.38 13.01
C ILE A 184 -5.33 8.67 11.68
N VAL A 185 -5.96 7.51 11.59
CA VAL A 185 -5.89 6.64 10.43
C VAL A 185 -7.25 6.61 9.76
N ASP A 186 -7.32 7.08 8.52
CA ASP A 186 -8.58 7.14 7.79
C ASP A 186 -8.39 6.87 6.29
N ASN A 187 -9.48 6.77 5.53
CA ASN A 187 -9.42 6.65 4.08
C ASN A 187 -9.20 8.05 3.45
N LEU A 188 -8.63 8.13 2.24
CA LEU A 188 -8.39 9.41 1.56
C LEU A 188 -9.65 10.28 1.42
N ALA A 189 -10.84 9.69 1.43
CA ALA A 189 -12.11 10.41 1.33
C ALA A 189 -12.44 11.26 2.58
N SER A 190 -11.71 11.05 3.68
CA SER A 190 -11.79 11.85 4.90
C SER A 190 -10.78 13.00 4.96
N LEU A 191 -9.80 13.09 4.05
CA LEU A 191 -8.83 14.21 4.02
C LEU A 191 -9.48 15.55 3.65
N TRP A 192 -10.75 15.53 3.26
CA TRP A 192 -11.61 16.72 3.11
C TRP A 192 -12.11 17.26 4.45
N TYR A 193 -11.91 16.52 5.54
CA TYR A 193 -12.07 16.99 6.90
C TYR A 193 -10.94 17.97 7.19
N GLN A 194 -11.27 19.22 7.55
CA GLN A 194 -10.26 20.15 8.07
C GLN A 194 -9.84 19.63 9.44
N PRO A 195 -8.66 19.01 9.57
CA PRO A 195 -8.29 18.45 10.84
C PRO A 195 -8.09 19.57 11.87
N PRO A 196 -8.33 19.32 13.16
CA PRO A 196 -7.91 20.24 14.20
C PRO A 196 -6.43 20.58 14.02
N GLN A 197 -6.12 21.87 13.89
CA GLN A 197 -4.76 22.37 13.69
C GLN A 197 -3.97 22.28 15.00
N ARG A 198 -3.53 21.08 15.35
CA ARG A 198 -2.67 20.84 16.51
C ARG A 198 -1.39 20.15 16.07
N ASN A 199 -0.27 20.66 16.57
CA ASN A 199 1.06 20.16 16.24
C ASN A 199 1.32 18.73 16.74
N ASN A 200 0.45 18.15 17.56
CA ASN A 200 0.60 16.77 18.03
C ASN A 200 -0.32 15.78 17.33
N ILE A 201 -1.00 16.17 16.24
CA ILE A 201 -1.89 15.29 15.48
C ILE A 201 -1.31 15.06 14.08
N LEU A 202 -1.16 13.79 13.72
CA LEU A 202 -0.75 13.31 12.42
C LEU A 202 -1.91 12.54 11.78
N PHE A 203 -2.16 12.79 10.50
CA PHE A 203 -3.12 12.04 9.70
C PHE A 203 -2.35 11.12 8.76
N THR A 204 -2.75 9.86 8.72
CA THR A 204 -2.21 8.90 7.75
C THR A 204 -3.35 8.02 7.23
N ILE A 205 -3.03 7.18 6.26
CA ILE A 205 -4.01 6.29 5.64
C ILE A 205 -3.84 4.86 6.14
N THR A 206 -4.98 4.19 6.32
CA THR A 206 -5.00 2.83 6.89
C THR A 206 -4.23 1.82 6.05
N SER A 207 -3.62 0.86 6.74
CA SER A 207 -3.14 -0.38 6.17
C SER A 207 -4.30 -1.23 5.67
N GLY A 208 -4.47 -1.27 4.36
CA GLY A 208 -4.83 -2.52 3.70
C GLY A 208 -3.54 -3.08 3.11
N GLY A 209 -3.05 -4.21 3.62
CA GLY A 209 -2.06 -4.99 2.87
C GLY A 209 -2.59 -5.33 1.48
N PRO A 210 -1.73 -5.79 0.54
CA PRO A 210 -2.20 -6.27 -0.75
C PRO A 210 -3.39 -7.20 -0.59
N ILE A 211 -4.57 -6.77 -1.05
CA ILE A 211 -5.79 -7.57 -0.93
C ILE A 211 -5.78 -8.54 -2.10
N VAL A 212 -5.66 -9.83 -1.80
CA VAL A 212 -5.89 -10.89 -2.78
C VAL A 212 -7.36 -11.27 -2.72
N SER A 213 -8.14 -10.94 -3.76
CA SER A 213 -9.48 -11.52 -3.90
C SER A 213 -9.40 -12.81 -4.72
N GLN A 214 -9.90 -13.90 -4.14
CA GLN A 214 -10.03 -15.19 -4.81
C GLN A 214 -11.45 -15.31 -5.39
N TYR A 215 -11.58 -15.90 -6.57
CA TYR A 215 -12.88 -16.29 -7.12
C TYR A 215 -13.38 -17.52 -6.36
N LYS A 216 -14.09 -17.31 -5.25
CA LYS A 216 -15.16 -18.24 -4.84
C LYS A 216 -16.45 -17.71 -5.43
N GLU A 217 -17.16 -18.54 -6.17
CA GLU A 217 -18.50 -18.22 -6.65
C GLU A 217 -19.32 -17.65 -5.48
N ASN A 218 -19.73 -16.39 -5.60
CA ASN A 218 -20.63 -15.64 -4.72
C ASN A 218 -20.15 -15.21 -3.31
N LEU A 219 -18.85 -15.16 -3.00
CA LEU A 219 -18.38 -14.43 -1.81
C LEU A 219 -17.17 -13.53 -2.10
N PHE A 220 -17.42 -12.22 -2.14
CA PHE A 220 -16.38 -11.20 -1.98
C PHE A 220 -15.94 -11.19 -0.51
N THR A 221 -15.05 -12.09 -0.11
CA THR A 221 -14.43 -12.01 1.23
C THR A 221 -13.46 -10.81 1.27
N MET A 222 -13.95 -9.68 1.81
CA MET A 222 -13.11 -8.62 2.37
C MET A 222 -12.48 -9.16 3.66
N GLY A 223 -11.29 -9.72 3.56
CA GLY A 223 -10.48 -10.03 4.72
C GLY A 223 -9.24 -9.15 4.72
N VAL A 224 -9.06 -8.33 5.74
CA VAL A 224 -7.72 -8.11 6.29
C VAL A 224 -7.23 -9.49 6.72
N LEU A 225 -6.60 -10.24 5.81
CA LEU A 225 -5.89 -11.51 6.05
C LEU A 225 -6.52 -12.49 7.08
N ALA A 226 -7.84 -12.50 7.28
CA ALA A 226 -8.46 -13.33 8.31
C ALA A 226 -8.68 -14.77 7.81
N ASP A 227 -8.99 -14.94 6.52
CA ASP A 227 -9.22 -16.25 5.89
C ASP A 227 -8.30 -16.53 4.70
N ALA A 228 -7.31 -15.67 4.42
CA ALA A 228 -6.28 -15.95 3.44
C ALA A 228 -5.16 -16.76 4.10
N HIS A 229 -5.00 -18.03 3.73
CA HIS A 229 -3.85 -18.88 4.13
C HIS A 229 -2.47 -18.35 3.66
N ILE A 230 -2.39 -17.11 3.18
CA ILE A 230 -1.18 -16.43 2.71
C ILE A 230 -1.07 -15.11 3.47
N VAL A 231 -0.38 -15.14 4.60
CA VAL A 231 0.03 -13.92 5.33
C VAL A 231 1.23 -13.34 4.58
N TRP A 232 1.05 -12.14 4.02
CA TRP A 232 2.08 -11.37 3.35
C TRP A 232 2.21 -9.98 4.01
N PRO A 233 3.42 -9.49 4.35
CA PRO A 233 4.73 -10.12 4.19
C PRO A 233 4.87 -11.43 4.97
N SER A 234 5.82 -12.28 4.55
CA SER A 234 5.94 -13.65 5.07
C SER A 234 6.08 -13.69 6.60
N LYS A 235 5.69 -14.80 7.22
CA LYS A 235 5.82 -15.04 8.68
C LYS A 235 7.21 -14.68 9.23
N LYS A 236 8.29 -14.76 8.43
CA LYS A 236 9.65 -14.40 8.87
C LYS A 236 9.81 -12.93 9.28
N PHE A 237 9.05 -12.01 8.70
CA PHE A 237 9.04 -10.60 9.12
C PHE A 237 8.33 -10.44 10.47
N LEU A 238 7.20 -11.14 10.65
CA LEU A 238 6.37 -11.12 11.86
C LEU A 238 7.01 -11.88 13.03
N GLU A 239 7.76 -12.95 12.76
CA GLU A 239 8.44 -13.80 13.75
C GLU A 239 9.55 -13.06 14.51
N LYS A 240 10.19 -12.07 13.89
CA LYS A 240 11.28 -11.31 14.52
C LYS A 240 10.79 -10.25 15.51
N ARG A 241 9.54 -9.79 15.37
CA ARG A 241 8.93 -8.76 16.21
C ARG A 241 7.43 -9.02 16.36
N PRO A 242 7.01 -9.98 17.22
CA PRO A 242 5.59 -10.34 17.37
C PRO A 242 4.70 -9.15 17.69
N GLN A 243 5.20 -8.20 18.48
CA GLN A 243 4.51 -6.97 18.87
C GLN A 243 4.29 -6.01 17.69
N TRP A 244 5.06 -6.13 16.61
CA TRP A 244 4.94 -5.29 15.41
C TRP A 244 3.92 -5.78 14.40
N ASN A 245 3.43 -7.02 14.53
CA ASN A 245 2.47 -7.71 13.67
C ASN A 245 2.05 -6.97 12.36
N THR A 246 0.78 -6.57 12.23
CA THR A 246 0.22 -5.91 11.05
C THR A 246 0.72 -4.47 10.85
N ILE A 247 1.28 -3.85 11.90
CA ILE A 247 1.73 -2.46 11.92
C ILE A 247 3.08 -2.31 11.22
N GLY A 248 3.96 -3.30 11.29
CA GLY A 248 5.28 -3.23 10.65
C GLY A 248 5.19 -3.07 9.12
N SER A 249 4.11 -3.54 8.50
CA SER A 249 3.81 -3.35 7.07
C SER A 249 2.94 -2.14 6.75
N SER A 250 2.63 -1.28 7.73
CA SER A 250 1.78 -0.09 7.57
C SER A 250 2.58 1.21 7.58
N LEU A 251 1.94 2.31 7.18
CA LEU A 251 2.50 3.65 7.38
C LEU A 251 2.58 4.00 8.87
N VAL A 252 1.69 3.50 9.72
CA VAL A 252 1.78 3.68 11.19
C VAL A 252 3.10 3.13 11.72
N GLY A 253 3.51 1.94 11.28
CA GLY A 253 4.81 1.38 11.67
C GLY A 253 5.98 2.25 11.24
N VAL A 254 5.93 2.77 10.00
CA VAL A 254 6.96 3.70 9.49
C VAL A 254 7.01 5.00 10.27
N ILE A 255 5.84 5.53 10.66
CA ILE A 255 5.76 6.74 11.49
C ILE A 255 6.36 6.46 12.87
N ILE A 256 6.06 5.32 13.49
CA ILE A 256 6.64 4.91 14.77
C ILE A 256 8.17 4.79 14.66
N GLU A 257 8.69 4.18 13.58
CA GLU A 257 10.13 4.11 13.29
C GLU A 257 10.74 5.52 13.20
N ALA A 258 10.09 6.45 12.48
CA ALA A 258 10.57 7.82 12.33
C ALA A 258 10.51 8.64 13.63
N LEU A 259 9.43 8.48 14.42
CA LEU A 259 9.28 9.11 15.73
C LEU A 259 10.32 8.59 16.73
N ALA A 260 10.61 7.29 16.69
CA ALA A 260 11.63 6.69 17.53
C ALA A 260 13.02 7.27 17.25
N ASP A 261 13.36 7.42 15.97
CA ASP A 261 14.59 8.11 15.54
C ASP A 261 14.62 9.57 16.03
N ALA A 262 13.54 10.34 15.81
CA ALA A 262 13.42 11.73 16.25
C ALA A 262 13.57 11.89 17.78
N TRP A 263 13.02 10.96 18.55
CA TRP A 263 13.12 10.93 20.01
C TRP A 263 14.41 10.28 20.53
N SER A 264 15.26 9.72 19.65
CA SER A 264 16.47 8.97 19.99
C SER A 264 16.20 7.79 20.95
N VAL A 265 15.14 7.03 20.69
CA VAL A 265 14.75 5.82 21.44
C VAL A 265 14.54 4.64 20.49
N SER A 266 14.44 3.41 20.99
CA SER A 266 14.08 2.28 20.15
C SER A 266 12.60 2.33 19.77
N ALA A 267 12.29 1.92 18.53
CA ALA A 267 10.91 1.83 18.08
C ALA A 267 10.10 0.78 18.87
N ASP A 268 10.76 -0.26 19.39
CA ASP A 268 10.14 -1.21 20.33
C ASP A 268 9.69 -0.54 21.63
N ASN A 269 10.49 0.39 22.18
CA ASN A 269 10.08 1.14 23.37
C ASN A 269 8.93 2.10 23.05
N VAL A 270 8.95 2.78 21.92
CA VAL A 270 7.81 3.63 21.52
C VAL A 270 6.54 2.79 21.45
N LEU A 271 6.59 1.65 20.75
CA LEU A 271 5.45 0.77 20.58
C LEU A 271 4.90 0.23 21.91
N GLN A 272 5.78 -0.14 22.85
CA GLN A 272 5.38 -0.68 24.16
C GLN A 272 4.61 0.33 25.02
N PHE A 273 4.89 1.63 24.90
CA PHE A 273 4.29 2.69 25.72
C PHE A 273 3.15 3.44 25.01
N SER A 274 2.81 2.99 23.80
CA SER A 274 1.78 3.60 22.96
C SER A 274 0.47 2.81 23.04
N ASP A 275 -0.65 3.52 22.93
CA ASP A 275 -1.98 2.91 22.83
C ASP A 275 -2.39 2.80 21.37
N LEU A 276 -2.36 1.58 20.84
CA LEU A 276 -2.83 1.29 19.49
C LEU A 276 -4.33 0.96 19.50
N PHE A 277 -5.07 1.40 18.48
CA PHE A 277 -6.51 1.16 18.37
C PHE A 277 -7.28 1.70 19.58
N CYS A 278 -6.94 2.93 19.98
CA CYS A 278 -7.56 3.56 21.12
C CYS A 278 -9.02 3.93 20.80
N ASP A 279 -9.89 3.78 21.79
CA ASP A 279 -11.29 4.13 21.69
C ASP A 279 -11.44 5.64 21.41
N SER A 280 -11.86 5.95 20.18
CA SER A 280 -12.04 7.33 19.70
C SER A 280 -13.01 8.14 20.55
N GLU A 281 -13.95 7.51 21.26
CA GLU A 281 -14.86 8.19 22.18
C GLU A 281 -14.12 8.78 23.40
N LYS A 282 -13.09 8.09 23.90
CA LYS A 282 -12.26 8.57 25.02
C LYS A 282 -11.51 9.86 24.68
N TYR A 283 -11.26 10.08 23.40
CA TYR A 283 -10.51 11.23 22.88
C TYR A 283 -11.38 12.19 22.07
N ALA A 284 -12.71 12.09 22.21
CA ALA A 284 -13.67 12.99 21.57
C ALA A 284 -13.37 14.49 21.82
N SER A 285 -12.76 14.83 22.96
CA SER A 285 -12.36 16.19 23.34
C SER A 285 -11.22 16.77 22.50
N LEU A 286 -10.43 15.93 21.81
CA LEU A 286 -9.41 16.39 20.86
C LEU A 286 -10.04 17.02 19.60
N PHE A 287 -11.28 16.65 19.28
CA PHE A 287 -12.04 17.11 18.12
C PHE A 287 -12.99 18.24 18.52
N SER A 288 -12.45 19.41 18.86
CA SER A 288 -13.25 20.54 19.40
C SER A 288 -13.96 21.37 18.31
N THR A 289 -15.19 21.81 18.66
CA THR A 289 -16.21 22.68 18.03
C THR A 289 -17.11 22.11 16.93
N GLN A 290 -16.65 21.17 16.11
CA GLN A 290 -17.53 20.39 15.24
C GLN A 290 -17.17 18.93 15.42
N ARG A 291 -17.88 18.27 16.35
CA ARG A 291 -17.81 16.82 16.50
C ARG A 291 -18.04 16.24 15.10
N PRO A 292 -17.06 15.53 14.51
CA PRO A 292 -17.27 14.96 13.19
C PRO A 292 -18.50 14.07 13.28
N LYS A 293 -19.34 14.08 12.23
CA LYS A 293 -20.54 13.22 12.18
C LYS A 293 -20.20 11.75 12.41
N GLU A 294 -18.97 11.36 12.11
CA GLU A 294 -18.39 10.05 12.35
C GLU A 294 -17.03 10.20 13.02
N LEU A 295 -16.76 9.44 14.08
CA LEU A 295 -15.43 9.36 14.68
C LEU A 295 -14.45 8.68 13.73
N PRO A 296 -13.14 8.98 13.81
CA PRO A 296 -12.15 8.31 12.98
C PRO A 296 -12.20 6.79 13.22
N LYS A 297 -12.05 6.03 12.14
CA LYS A 297 -12.11 4.55 12.19
C LYS A 297 -11.01 3.94 13.03
N GLU A 298 -9.86 4.60 13.10
CA GLU A 298 -8.69 4.12 13.82
C GLU A 298 -7.89 5.32 14.36
N LEU A 299 -7.57 5.29 15.66
CA LEU A 299 -6.81 6.29 16.39
C LEU A 299 -5.71 5.59 17.19
N HIS A 300 -4.47 6.08 17.09
CA HIS A 300 -3.36 5.64 17.93
C HIS A 300 -2.81 6.80 18.73
N VAL A 301 -2.41 6.53 19.97
CA VAL A 301 -1.71 7.48 20.83
C VAL A 301 -0.28 6.98 20.98
N ILE A 302 0.65 7.65 20.31
CA ILE A 302 2.06 7.29 20.28
C ILE A 302 2.83 8.12 21.29
N ARG A 303 3.58 7.46 22.18
CA ARG A 303 4.29 8.14 23.27
C ARG A 303 5.79 7.93 23.21
N LYS A 304 6.52 8.99 23.54
CA LYS A 304 7.94 8.92 23.81
C LYS A 304 8.16 8.10 25.07
N PHE A 305 9.10 7.16 25.00
CA PHE A 305 9.56 6.43 26.16
C PHE A 305 10.27 7.40 27.13
N ASP A 306 9.80 7.43 28.38
CA ASP A 306 10.46 8.13 29.48
C ASP A 306 10.82 7.10 30.58
N LYS A 307 12.12 7.03 30.90
CA LYS A 307 12.65 6.12 31.93
C LYS A 307 12.15 6.47 33.34
N HIS A 308 11.63 7.67 33.55
CA HIS A 308 11.23 8.15 34.88
C HIS A 308 9.82 7.71 35.32
N HIS A 309 9.12 6.90 34.52
CA HIS A 309 7.78 6.38 34.82
C HIS A 309 7.73 4.88 35.14
N LEU A 310 8.88 4.25 35.43
CA LEU A 310 8.99 2.88 35.94
C LEU A 310 9.24 2.85 37.46
#